data_AF-A0A7K9JKJ8-F1
#
_entry.id   AF-A0A7K9JKJ8-F1
#
_cell.length_a   1.000
_cell.length_b   1.000
_cell.length_c   1.000
_cell.angle_alpha   90.00
_cell.angle_beta   90.00
_cell.angle_gamma   90.00
#
_symmetry.space_group_name_H-M   'P 1'
#
loop_
_entity.id
_entity.type
_entity.pdbx_description
1 polymer ?
#
loop_
_entity_poly.entity_id
_entity_poly.type
_entity_poly.pdbx_seq_one_letter_code
_entity_poly.pdbx_strand_id
1 'polypeptide(L)'
;GIGGTFQYGYNISIINAPASYIQMFMNTTWLERTGVPLESNGILLLWSFTVSAYPLGGLTGAVAAGPMAIMLGRKMSLLLNNVFVIIAASLAGFSRVAKSFEMIMLSRFFTGVNAGVSINIQPMYLAESAPKKLRGAVALTSASFTALGLVLGQVVGLRELLGGEESWPFLLASNVVPALIQLTVLPWFPESPRYLLIDRGDKESCI
;
A
#
# COMPACT_ATOMS: atom_id res chain seq x y z
N GLY A 1 11.16 -3.77 5.06
CA GLY A 1 11.85 -4.13 3.80
C GLY A 1 11.14 -3.48 2.62
N ILE A 2 11.67 -3.62 1.41
CA ILE A 2 11.19 -2.91 0.19
C ILE A 2 9.71 -3.19 -0.13
N GLY A 3 9.19 -4.36 0.23
CA GLY A 3 7.82 -4.71 -0.08
C GLY A 3 6.74 -4.14 0.84
N GLY A 4 7.01 -4.00 2.14
CA GLY A 4 5.95 -3.67 3.10
C GLY A 4 6.08 -2.27 3.66
N THR A 5 7.12 -2.02 4.43
CA THR A 5 7.34 -0.75 5.12
C THR A 5 7.64 0.40 4.16
N PHE A 6 8.33 0.12 3.06
CA PHE A 6 8.56 1.10 1.99
C PHE A 6 7.25 1.50 1.30
N GLN A 7 6.41 0.55 0.89
CA GLN A 7 5.10 0.83 0.29
C GLN A 7 4.22 1.64 1.24
N TYR A 8 4.21 1.30 2.53
CA TYR A 8 3.47 2.06 3.53
C TYR A 8 3.89 3.53 3.56
N GLY A 9 5.20 3.82 3.63
CA GLY A 9 5.72 5.18 3.59
C GLY A 9 5.40 5.90 2.27
N TYR A 10 5.53 5.20 1.15
CA TYR A 10 5.22 5.72 -0.18
C TYR A 10 3.75 6.17 -0.27
N ASN A 11 2.80 5.31 0.13
CA ASN A 11 1.36 5.57 0.01
C ASN A 11 0.82 6.70 0.91
N ILE A 12 1.54 7.00 2.00
CA ILE A 12 1.27 8.16 2.86
C ILE A 12 1.67 9.45 2.16
N SER A 13 2.79 9.45 1.43
CA SER A 13 3.30 10.68 0.82
C SER A 13 2.67 11.01 -0.54
N ILE A 14 2.42 10.01 -1.38
CA ILE A 14 1.99 10.24 -2.78
C ILE A 14 0.64 10.94 -2.91
N ILE A 15 -0.23 10.88 -1.90
CA ILE A 15 -1.57 11.48 -1.94
C ILE A 15 -1.53 13.01 -1.78
N ASN A 16 -0.46 13.54 -1.19
CA ASN A 16 -0.37 14.97 -0.86
C ASN A 16 -0.06 15.82 -2.10
N ALA A 17 0.82 15.35 -2.97
CA ALA A 17 1.24 16.08 -4.16
C ALA A 17 0.09 16.33 -5.17
N PRO A 18 -0.72 15.32 -5.56
CA PRO A 18 -1.81 15.52 -6.52
C PRO A 18 -3.13 15.95 -5.86
N ALA A 19 -3.14 16.34 -4.58
CA ALA A 19 -4.38 16.58 -3.83
C ALA A 19 -5.30 17.61 -4.51
N SER A 20 -4.75 18.72 -4.98
CA SER A 20 -5.50 19.75 -5.71
C SER A 20 -6.04 19.24 -7.05
N TYR A 21 -5.26 18.46 -7.79
CA TYR A 21 -5.67 17.87 -9.08
C TYR A 21 -6.78 16.84 -8.91
N ILE A 22 -6.70 16.01 -7.86
CA ILE A 22 -7.75 15.03 -7.58
C ILE A 22 -9.04 15.74 -7.15
N GLN A 23 -8.96 16.79 -6.32
CA GLN A 23 -10.13 17.59 -5.94
C GLN A 23 -10.78 18.27 -7.16
N MET A 24 -9.97 18.78 -8.09
CA MET A 24 -10.45 19.33 -9.36
C MET A 24 -11.14 18.25 -10.19
N PHE A 25 -10.52 17.06 -10.32
CA PHE A 25 -11.12 15.92 -11.02
C PHE A 25 -12.46 15.49 -10.42
N MET A 26 -12.59 15.46 -9.09
CA MET A 26 -13.86 15.17 -8.40
C MET A 26 -14.94 16.19 -8.79
N ASN A 27 -14.61 17.48 -8.78
CA ASN A 27 -15.54 18.54 -9.15
C ASN A 27 -15.96 18.43 -10.62
N THR A 28 -15.01 18.25 -11.53
CA THR A 28 -15.28 18.10 -12.98
C THR A 28 -16.16 16.89 -13.25
N THR A 29 -15.87 15.75 -12.62
CA THR A 29 -16.65 14.52 -12.77
C THR A 29 -18.09 14.69 -12.26
N TRP A 30 -18.27 15.39 -11.14
CA TRP A 30 -19.59 15.66 -10.58
C TRP A 30 -20.40 16.63 -11.44
N LEU A 31 -19.75 17.69 -11.93
CA LEU A 31 -20.34 18.67 -12.84
C LEU A 31 -20.84 17.98 -14.12
N GLU A 32 -20.05 17.09 -14.71
CA GLU A 32 -20.45 16.32 -15.90
C GLU A 32 -21.67 15.42 -15.64
N ARG A 33 -21.81 14.87 -14.42
CA ARG A 33 -22.91 13.95 -14.08
C ARG A 33 -24.20 14.65 -13.68
N THR A 34 -24.10 15.75 -12.94
CA THR A 34 -25.25 16.43 -12.31
C THR A 34 -25.60 17.76 -12.96
N GLY A 35 -24.71 18.33 -13.77
CA GLY A 35 -24.86 19.65 -14.38
C GLY A 35 -24.62 20.82 -13.42
N VAL A 36 -24.33 20.57 -12.15
CA VAL A 36 -24.10 21.60 -11.12
C VAL A 36 -22.72 21.41 -10.49
N PRO A 37 -21.91 22.47 -10.32
CA PRO A 37 -20.61 22.35 -9.66
C PRO A 37 -20.79 22.01 -8.17
N LEU A 38 -19.86 21.24 -7.62
CA LEU A 38 -19.83 21.00 -6.17
C LEU A 38 -19.45 22.28 -5.42
N GLU A 39 -20.17 22.54 -4.34
CA GLU A 39 -19.77 23.55 -3.36
C GLU A 39 -18.44 23.16 -2.71
N SER A 40 -17.61 24.14 -2.34
CA SER A 40 -16.28 23.92 -1.76
C SER A 40 -16.30 22.96 -0.56
N ASN A 41 -17.34 23.04 0.28
CA ASN A 41 -17.50 22.13 1.42
C ASN A 41 -17.73 20.67 0.97
N GLY A 42 -18.49 20.45 -0.10
CA GLY A 42 -18.73 19.12 -0.65
C GLY A 42 -17.46 18.47 -1.20
N ILE A 43 -16.61 19.24 -1.90
CA ILE A 43 -15.31 18.77 -2.40
C ILE A 43 -14.40 18.36 -1.24
N LEU A 44 -14.34 19.19 -0.19
CA LEU A 44 -13.53 18.90 0.99
C LEU A 44 -14.02 17.66 1.74
N LEU A 45 -15.33 17.44 1.83
CA LEU A 45 -15.90 16.23 2.43
C LEU A 45 -15.56 14.96 1.62
N LEU A 46 -15.72 14.99 0.30
CA LEU A 46 -15.37 13.87 -0.59
C LEU A 46 -13.86 13.56 -0.54
N TRP A 47 -13.03 14.59 -0.53
CA TRP A 47 -11.59 14.47 -0.37
C TRP A 47 -11.23 13.85 0.99
N SER A 48 -11.81 14.36 2.07
CA SER A 48 -11.57 13.86 3.43
C SER A 48 -11.98 12.39 3.56
N PHE A 49 -13.10 12.00 2.96
CA PHE A 49 -13.54 10.61 2.90
C PHE A 49 -12.57 9.72 2.11
N THR A 50 -12.04 10.23 0.99
CA THR A 50 -11.05 9.51 0.17
C THR A 50 -9.74 9.29 0.94
N VAL A 51 -9.28 10.29 1.69
CA VAL A 51 -8.08 10.19 2.52
C VAL A 51 -8.31 9.24 3.71
N SER A 52 -9.48 9.28 4.35
CA SER A 52 -9.82 8.43 5.51
C SER A 52 -10.13 6.97 5.13
N ALA A 53 -10.47 6.68 3.87
CA ALA A 53 -10.60 5.32 3.38
C ALA A 53 -9.30 4.50 3.52
N TYR A 54 -8.14 5.16 3.45
CA TYR A 54 -6.84 4.50 3.61
C TYR A 54 -6.62 3.93 5.03
N PRO A 55 -6.70 4.70 6.13
CA PRO A 55 -6.59 4.14 7.47
C PRO A 55 -7.72 3.15 7.80
N LEU A 56 -8.92 3.34 7.25
CA LEU A 56 -10.01 2.37 7.39
C LEU A 56 -9.64 1.00 6.77
N GLY A 57 -9.07 1.02 5.56
CA GLY A 57 -8.49 -0.18 4.95
C GLY A 57 -7.32 -0.74 5.75
N GLY A 58 -6.48 0.13 6.33
CA GLY A 58 -5.38 -0.28 7.21
C GLY A 58 -5.86 -1.06 8.44
N LEU A 59 -6.97 -0.61 9.05
CA LEU A 59 -7.59 -1.30 10.18
C LEU A 59 -8.10 -2.69 9.77
N THR A 60 -8.84 -2.80 8.66
CA THR A 60 -9.37 -4.07 8.18
C THR A 60 -8.24 -5.04 7.79
N GLY A 61 -7.19 -4.53 7.14
CA GLY A 61 -5.98 -5.29 6.83
C GLY A 61 -5.23 -5.76 8.07
N ALA A 62 -5.11 -4.93 9.10
CA ALA A 62 -4.46 -5.30 10.36
C ALA A 62 -5.21 -6.41 11.11
N VAL A 63 -6.55 -6.35 11.14
CA VAL A 63 -7.39 -7.40 11.73
C VAL A 63 -7.27 -8.71 10.95
N ALA A 64 -7.23 -8.64 9.61
CA ALA A 64 -7.04 -9.82 8.75
C ALA A 64 -5.62 -10.41 8.82
N ALA A 65 -4.61 -9.59 9.14
CA ALA A 65 -3.21 -10.00 9.15
C ALA A 65 -2.93 -11.16 10.13
N GLY A 66 -3.58 -11.15 11.29
CA GLY A 66 -3.44 -12.20 12.32
C GLY A 66 -3.79 -13.60 11.82
N PRO A 67 -5.06 -13.86 11.44
CA PRO A 67 -5.47 -15.16 10.92
C PRO A 67 -4.73 -15.54 9.62
N MET A 68 -4.46 -14.58 8.72
CA MET A 68 -3.69 -14.85 7.50
C MET A 68 -2.27 -15.37 7.82
N ALA A 69 -1.57 -14.71 8.75
CA ALA A 69 -0.20 -15.10 9.11
C ALA A 69 -0.11 -16.51 9.73
N ILE A 70 -1.17 -16.94 10.43
CA ILE A 70 -1.25 -18.27 11.06
C ILE A 70 -1.63 -19.32 10.00
N MET A 71 -2.71 -19.11 9.25
CA MET A 71 -3.24 -20.13 8.33
C MET A 71 -2.40 -20.32 7.07
N LEU A 72 -1.94 -19.23 6.46
CA LEU A 72 -1.26 -19.25 5.16
C LEU A 72 0.27 -19.21 5.29
N GLY A 73 0.76 -18.86 6.48
CA GLY A 73 2.17 -18.54 6.69
C GLY A 73 2.50 -17.11 6.27
N ARG A 74 3.67 -16.65 6.73
CA ARG A 74 4.07 -15.23 6.63
C ARG A 74 4.44 -14.85 5.19
N LYS A 75 5.08 -15.76 4.45
CA LYS A 75 5.49 -15.53 3.05
C LYS A 75 4.29 -15.49 2.11
N MET A 76 3.39 -16.47 2.20
CA MET A 76 2.19 -16.51 1.35
C MET A 76 1.23 -15.36 1.65
N SER A 77 1.12 -14.95 2.92
CA SER A 77 0.33 -13.77 3.26
C SER A 77 0.85 -12.49 2.59
N LEU A 78 2.18 -12.31 2.52
CA LEU A 78 2.79 -11.19 1.81
C LEU A 78 2.62 -11.30 0.28
N LEU A 79 2.61 -12.51 -0.29
CA LEU A 79 2.32 -12.72 -1.71
C LEU A 79 0.87 -12.37 -2.06
N LEU A 80 -0.09 -12.84 -1.28
CA LEU A 80 -1.51 -12.49 -1.45
C LEU A 80 -1.74 -11.00 -1.30
N ASN A 81 -0.95 -10.34 -0.45
CA ASN A 81 -1.04 -8.90 -0.25
C ASN A 81 -0.80 -8.10 -1.54
N ASN A 82 0.09 -8.58 -2.42
CA ASN A 82 0.33 -7.94 -3.71
C ASN A 82 -0.91 -7.94 -4.62
N VAL A 83 -1.84 -8.88 -4.46
CA VAL A 83 -3.11 -8.90 -5.21
C VAL A 83 -3.92 -7.65 -4.89
N PHE A 84 -3.98 -7.24 -3.61
CA PHE A 84 -4.66 -6.01 -3.21
C PHE A 84 -4.00 -4.76 -3.82
N VAL A 85 -2.67 -4.74 -3.93
CA VAL A 85 -1.96 -3.63 -4.61
C VAL A 85 -2.27 -3.58 -6.10
N ILE A 86 -2.30 -4.71 -6.78
CA ILE A 86 -2.61 -4.77 -8.22
C ILE A 86 -4.04 -4.27 -8.48
N ILE A 87 -5.00 -4.69 -7.65
CA ILE A 87 -6.38 -4.19 -7.72
C ILE A 87 -6.42 -2.69 -7.48
N ALA A 88 -5.75 -2.20 -6.43
CA ALA A 88 -5.71 -0.78 -6.11
C ALA A 88 -5.07 0.06 -7.24
N ALA A 89 -3.95 -0.39 -7.79
CA ALA A 89 -3.25 0.27 -8.89
C ALA A 89 -4.09 0.28 -10.17
N SER A 90 -4.80 -0.80 -10.46
CA SER A 90 -5.74 -0.87 -11.60
C SER A 90 -6.88 0.12 -11.41
N LEU A 91 -7.51 0.15 -10.24
CA LEU A 91 -8.59 1.09 -9.92
C LEU A 91 -8.14 2.55 -10.04
N ALA A 92 -6.94 2.87 -9.56
CA ALA A 92 -6.37 4.22 -9.68
C ALA A 92 -5.99 4.57 -11.12
N GLY A 93 -5.41 3.64 -11.88
CA GLY A 93 -5.02 3.88 -13.28
C GLY A 93 -6.24 4.10 -14.19
N PHE A 94 -7.31 3.35 -13.98
CA PHE A 94 -8.53 3.46 -14.79
C PHE A 94 -9.52 4.53 -14.31
N SER A 95 -9.32 5.14 -13.13
CA SER A 95 -10.30 6.09 -12.56
C SER A 95 -10.58 7.28 -13.46
N ARG A 96 -9.56 7.75 -14.20
CA ARG A 96 -9.68 8.89 -15.13
C ARG A 96 -10.44 8.52 -16.40
N VAL A 97 -10.19 7.32 -16.95
CA VAL A 97 -10.90 6.80 -18.14
C VAL A 97 -12.37 6.54 -17.82
N ALA A 98 -12.65 6.00 -16.63
CA ALA A 98 -14.00 5.72 -16.18
C ALA A 98 -14.76 6.95 -15.65
N LYS A 99 -14.12 8.12 -15.54
CA LYS A 99 -14.69 9.35 -14.97
C LYS A 99 -15.41 9.07 -13.64
N SER A 100 -14.70 8.41 -12.73
CA SER A 100 -15.26 7.96 -11.44
C SER A 100 -14.28 8.23 -10.31
N PHE A 101 -14.69 9.10 -9.38
CA PHE A 101 -13.96 9.35 -8.15
C PHE A 101 -14.15 8.22 -7.12
N GLU A 102 -15.22 7.43 -7.24
CA GLU A 102 -15.48 6.26 -6.40
C GLU A 102 -14.39 5.20 -6.57
N MET A 103 -13.85 5.04 -7.77
CA MET A 103 -12.70 4.15 -8.02
C MET A 103 -11.44 4.57 -7.25
N ILE A 104 -11.23 5.88 -7.05
CA ILE A 104 -10.12 6.40 -6.25
C ILE A 104 -10.34 6.05 -4.77
N MET A 105 -11.55 6.20 -4.25
CA MET A 105 -11.89 5.82 -2.87
C MET A 105 -11.63 4.33 -2.63
N LEU A 106 -12.09 3.47 -3.55
CA LEU A 106 -11.84 2.03 -3.48
C LEU A 106 -10.36 1.69 -3.59
N SER A 107 -9.63 2.35 -4.50
CA SER A 107 -8.18 2.20 -4.62
C SER A 107 -7.47 2.52 -3.30
N ARG A 108 -7.85 3.62 -2.62
CA ARG A 108 -7.30 4.00 -1.31
C ARG A 108 -7.62 2.98 -0.23
N PHE A 109 -8.84 2.43 -0.22
CA PHE A 109 -9.21 1.37 0.71
C PHE A 109 -8.35 0.12 0.52
N PHE A 110 -8.22 -0.41 -0.70
CA PHE A 110 -7.41 -1.61 -0.98
C PHE A 110 -5.92 -1.39 -0.73
N THR A 111 -5.40 -0.19 -1.07
CA THR A 111 -4.03 0.20 -0.72
C THR A 111 -3.84 0.21 0.80
N GLY A 112 -4.85 0.70 1.54
CA GLY A 112 -4.89 0.67 2.99
C GLY A 112 -4.83 -0.76 3.55
N VAL A 113 -5.67 -1.66 3.03
CA VAL A 113 -5.65 -3.10 3.38
C VAL A 113 -4.25 -3.68 3.19
N ASN A 114 -3.63 -3.41 2.04
CA ASN A 114 -2.26 -3.86 1.77
C ASN A 114 -1.26 -3.33 2.81
N ALA A 115 -1.31 -2.04 3.11
CA ALA A 115 -0.46 -1.42 4.11
C ALA A 115 -0.66 -2.04 5.51
N GLY A 116 -1.91 -2.27 5.91
CA GLY A 116 -2.28 -2.86 7.20
C GLY A 116 -1.77 -4.30 7.36
N VAL A 117 -1.87 -5.11 6.31
CA VAL A 117 -1.31 -6.48 6.32
C VAL A 117 0.22 -6.43 6.35
N SER A 118 0.83 -5.63 5.48
CA SER A 118 2.30 -5.52 5.36
C SER A 118 2.98 -5.05 6.64
N ILE A 119 2.42 -4.04 7.33
CA ILE A 119 3.03 -3.46 8.53
C ILE A 119 3.00 -4.42 9.74
N ASN A 120 2.08 -5.39 9.75
CA ASN A 120 1.99 -6.41 10.80
C ASN A 120 2.84 -7.65 10.48
N ILE A 121 2.72 -8.17 9.26
CA ILE A 121 3.36 -9.44 8.87
C ILE A 121 4.87 -9.27 8.65
N GLN A 122 5.31 -8.14 8.11
CA GLN A 122 6.73 -7.92 7.82
C GLN A 122 7.64 -7.89 9.06
N PRO A 123 7.37 -7.11 10.13
CA PRO A 123 8.19 -7.17 11.34
C PRO A 123 8.09 -8.54 12.01
N MET A 124 6.94 -9.22 11.94
CA MET A 124 6.81 -10.59 12.45
C MET A 124 7.74 -11.57 11.71
N TYR A 125 7.72 -11.56 10.38
CA TYR A 125 8.60 -12.38 9.55
C TYR A 125 10.08 -12.11 9.83
N LEU A 126 10.46 -10.84 9.92
CA LEU A 126 11.84 -10.48 10.17
C LEU A 126 12.29 -10.79 11.61
N ALA A 127 11.42 -10.62 12.61
CA ALA A 127 11.71 -10.95 14.01
C ALA A 127 11.83 -12.46 14.26
N GLU A 128 11.11 -13.27 13.48
CA GLU A 128 11.20 -14.73 13.50
C GLU A 128 12.45 -15.24 12.76
N SER A 129 12.89 -14.54 11.71
CA SER A 129 14.09 -14.92 10.93
C SER A 129 15.40 -14.42 11.54
N ALA A 130 15.36 -13.35 12.34
CA ALA A 130 16.57 -12.71 12.86
C ALA A 130 17.07 -13.29 14.20
N PRO A 131 18.40 -13.39 14.41
CA PRO A 131 18.99 -13.75 15.70
C PRO A 131 18.54 -12.80 16.81
N LYS A 132 18.31 -13.32 18.03
CA LYS A 132 17.83 -12.52 19.19
C LYS A 132 18.59 -11.20 19.40
N LYS A 133 19.91 -11.18 19.13
CA LYS A 133 20.79 -10.00 19.30
C LYS A 133 20.58 -8.91 18.23
N LEU A 134 20.03 -9.24 17.06
CA LEU A 134 19.91 -8.33 15.90
C LEU A 134 18.48 -7.84 15.65
N ARG A 135 17.51 -8.24 16.48
CA ARG A 135 16.10 -7.83 16.33
C ARG A 135 15.91 -6.30 16.32
N GLY A 136 16.72 -5.57 17.09
CA GLY A 136 16.72 -4.11 17.08
C GLY A 136 17.18 -3.52 15.74
N ALA A 137 18.25 -4.05 15.15
CA ALA A 137 18.75 -3.61 13.84
C ALA A 137 17.74 -3.87 12.71
N VAL A 138 16.97 -4.95 12.83
CA VAL A 138 15.89 -5.31 11.90
C VAL A 138 14.68 -4.36 11.99
N ALA A 139 14.34 -3.92 13.20
CA ALA A 139 13.33 -2.87 13.38
C ALA A 139 13.81 -1.54 12.78
N LEU A 140 15.09 -1.19 13.00
CA LEU A 140 15.69 0.03 12.46
C LEU A 140 15.67 0.05 10.93
N THR A 141 16.14 -1.01 10.28
CA THR A 141 16.09 -1.14 8.81
C THR A 141 14.67 -0.99 8.28
N SER A 142 13.68 -1.60 8.95
CA SER A 142 12.27 -1.47 8.56
C SER A 142 11.79 -0.01 8.60
N ALA A 143 12.16 0.75 9.64
CA ALA A 143 11.87 2.17 9.77
C ALA A 143 12.62 3.02 8.71
N SER A 144 13.88 2.70 8.43
CA SER A 144 14.64 3.35 7.35
C SER A 144 13.97 3.15 5.99
N PHE A 145 13.46 1.95 5.69
CA PHE A 145 12.70 1.71 4.46
C PHE A 145 11.40 2.51 4.42
N THR A 146 10.70 2.69 5.54
CA THR A 146 9.53 3.58 5.59
C THR A 146 9.91 5.02 5.26
N ALA A 147 10.99 5.53 5.85
CA ALA A 147 11.47 6.89 5.59
C ALA A 147 11.88 7.06 4.12
N LEU A 148 12.59 6.08 3.54
CA LEU A 148 12.92 6.06 2.12
C LEU A 148 11.68 6.06 1.23
N GLY A 149 10.64 5.31 1.59
CA GLY A 149 9.35 5.30 0.89
C GLY A 149 8.68 6.66 0.93
N LEU A 150 8.71 7.32 2.09
CA LEU A 150 8.16 8.67 2.25
C LEU A 150 8.87 9.67 1.33
N VAL A 151 10.22 9.69 1.37
CA VAL A 151 11.04 10.59 0.55
C VAL A 151 10.84 10.31 -0.94
N LEU A 152 10.87 9.04 -1.37
CA LEU A 152 10.62 8.70 -2.77
C LEU A 152 9.18 9.04 -3.19
N GLY A 153 8.20 8.93 -2.31
CA GLY A 153 6.84 9.39 -2.57
C GLY A 153 6.77 10.89 -2.84
N GLN A 154 7.53 11.70 -2.09
CA GLN A 154 7.63 13.14 -2.33
C GLN A 154 8.36 13.45 -3.65
N VAL A 155 9.46 12.76 -3.93
CA VAL A 155 10.23 12.95 -5.17
C VAL A 155 9.37 12.61 -6.38
N VAL A 156 8.76 11.41 -6.41
CA VAL A 156 7.91 11.01 -7.55
C VAL A 156 6.66 11.90 -7.67
N GLY A 157 6.18 12.45 -6.55
CA GLY A 157 5.11 13.44 -6.49
C GLY A 157 5.48 14.84 -7.00
N LEU A 158 6.73 15.13 -7.37
CA LEU A 158 7.09 16.41 -7.97
C LEU A 158 6.28 16.66 -9.25
N ARG A 159 5.87 17.92 -9.46
CA ARG A 159 5.10 18.35 -10.64
C ARG A 159 5.79 18.02 -11.96
N GLU A 160 7.12 18.06 -11.97
CA GLU A 160 7.99 17.75 -13.11
C GLU A 160 8.07 16.24 -13.43
N LEU A 161 7.63 15.37 -12.52
CA LEU A 161 7.70 13.91 -12.69
C LEU A 161 6.31 13.32 -12.94
N LEU A 162 5.60 12.97 -11.87
CA LEU A 162 4.29 12.33 -11.94
C LEU A 162 3.21 13.10 -11.18
N GLY A 163 3.56 14.21 -10.52
CA GLY A 163 2.62 15.11 -9.82
C GLY A 163 1.86 16.07 -10.72
N GLY A 164 1.97 15.96 -12.05
CA GLY A 164 1.20 16.75 -13.00
C GLY A 164 -0.28 16.36 -13.09
N GLU A 165 -1.09 17.26 -13.65
CA GLU A 165 -2.55 17.07 -13.83
C GLU A 165 -2.89 15.86 -14.72
N GLU A 166 -2.05 15.57 -15.71
CA GLU A 166 -2.25 14.44 -16.61
C GLU A 166 -1.80 13.11 -15.99
N SER A 167 -0.83 13.16 -15.07
CA SER A 167 -0.05 12.01 -14.63
C SER A 167 -0.40 11.49 -13.23
N TRP A 168 -1.24 12.18 -12.46
CA TRP A 168 -1.61 11.76 -11.10
C TRP A 168 -2.24 10.35 -11.00
N PRO A 169 -2.99 9.81 -11.98
CA PRO A 169 -3.48 8.43 -11.90
C PRO A 169 -2.32 7.43 -11.96
N PHE A 170 -1.31 7.74 -12.77
CA PHE A 170 -0.08 6.94 -12.87
C PHE A 170 0.78 7.08 -11.61
N LEU A 171 0.76 8.24 -10.94
CA LEU A 171 1.39 8.43 -9.62
C LEU A 171 0.78 7.53 -8.54
N LEU A 172 -0.54 7.31 -8.57
CA LEU A 172 -1.20 6.37 -7.67
C LEU A 172 -0.95 4.91 -8.07
N ALA A 173 -0.93 4.63 -9.37
CA ALA A 173 -0.67 3.29 -9.91
C ALA A 173 0.80 2.85 -9.78
N SER A 174 1.75 3.77 -9.64
CA SER A 174 3.18 3.49 -9.48
C SER A 174 3.49 2.64 -8.25
N ASN A 175 2.58 2.57 -7.28
CA ASN A 175 2.68 1.68 -6.13
C ASN A 175 2.73 0.18 -6.52
N VAL A 176 2.33 -0.17 -7.76
CA VAL A 176 2.51 -1.53 -8.29
C VAL A 176 3.98 -1.89 -8.50
N VAL A 177 4.86 -0.92 -8.74
CA VAL A 177 6.30 -1.15 -8.99
C VAL A 177 6.98 -1.78 -7.77
N PRO A 178 6.92 -1.20 -6.55
CA PRO A 178 7.47 -1.85 -5.36
C PRO A 178 6.78 -3.18 -5.03
N ALA A 179 5.51 -3.38 -5.41
CA ALA A 179 4.82 -4.67 -5.25
C ALA A 179 5.36 -5.76 -6.18
N LEU A 180 5.65 -5.43 -7.45
CA LEU A 180 6.28 -6.35 -8.39
C LEU A 180 7.72 -6.70 -7.97
N ILE A 181 8.47 -5.72 -7.45
CA ILE A 181 9.80 -5.97 -6.88
C ILE A 181 9.68 -6.92 -5.69
N GLN A 182 8.71 -6.71 -4.80
CA GLN A 182 8.45 -7.66 -3.72
C GLN A 182 8.08 -9.05 -4.25
N LEU A 183 7.21 -9.14 -5.24
CA LEU A 183 6.74 -10.42 -5.80
C LEU A 183 7.87 -11.22 -6.46
N THR A 184 8.87 -10.54 -7.04
CA THR A 184 10.03 -11.21 -7.66
C THR A 184 11.12 -11.56 -6.65
N VAL A 185 11.34 -10.73 -5.63
CA VAL A 185 12.39 -10.95 -4.61
C VAL A 185 11.95 -11.96 -3.55
N LEU A 186 10.70 -11.92 -3.10
CA LEU A 186 10.20 -12.73 -1.99
C LEU A 186 10.23 -14.26 -2.22
N PRO A 187 10.02 -14.79 -3.44
CA PRO A 187 10.18 -16.22 -3.74
C PRO A 187 11.58 -16.74 -3.45
N TRP A 188 12.61 -15.92 -3.68
CA TRP A 188 14.01 -16.26 -3.43
C TRP A 188 14.40 -16.30 -1.95
N PHE A 189 13.61 -15.69 -1.07
CA PHE A 189 13.87 -15.71 0.37
C PHE A 189 13.28 -16.96 1.02
N PRO A 190 14.02 -17.61 1.95
CA PRO A 190 13.52 -18.77 2.69
C PRO A 190 12.30 -18.37 3.54
N GLU A 191 11.39 -19.32 3.74
CA GLU A 191 10.23 -19.11 4.58
C GLU A 191 10.65 -18.97 6.06
N SER A 192 9.79 -18.38 6.91
CA SER A 192 10.11 -18.18 8.33
C SER A 192 10.45 -19.54 8.98
N PRO A 193 11.67 -19.73 9.53
CA PRO A 193 12.09 -21.00 10.15
C PRO A 193 11.13 -21.44 11.27
N ARG A 194 10.48 -20.48 11.92
CA ARG A 194 9.51 -20.71 12.99
C ARG A 194 8.17 -21.23 12.47
N TYR A 195 7.72 -20.80 11.29
CA TYR A 195 6.51 -21.34 10.65
C TYR A 195 6.74 -22.79 10.20
N LEU A 196 7.91 -23.08 9.62
CA LEU A 196 8.30 -24.44 9.24
C LEU A 196 8.38 -25.37 10.46
N LEU A 197 8.96 -24.92 11.58
CA LEU A 197 9.11 -25.71 12.81
C LEU A 197 7.83 -25.86 13.64
N ILE A 198 7.04 -24.80 13.83
CA ILE A 198 5.92 -24.77 14.79
C ILE A 198 4.56 -25.02 14.11
N ASP A 199 4.32 -24.44 12.93
CA ASP A 199 3.02 -24.55 12.25
C ASP A 199 2.98 -25.73 11.25
N ARG A 200 4.10 -26.05 10.56
CA ARG A 200 4.18 -27.20 9.63
C ARG A 200 4.79 -28.47 10.22
N GLY A 201 5.49 -28.39 11.36
CA GLY A 201 6.14 -29.54 12.00
C GLY A 201 7.27 -30.17 11.17
N ASP A 202 7.78 -29.47 10.16
CA ASP A 202 8.70 -30.02 9.17
C ASP A 202 10.15 -29.63 9.51
N LYS A 203 10.87 -30.56 10.14
CA LYS A 203 12.24 -30.37 10.63
C LYS A 203 13.30 -30.38 9.50
N GLU A 204 12.97 -30.93 8.32
CA GLU A 204 13.96 -31.13 7.25
C GLU A 204 14.28 -29.86 6.45
N SER A 205 13.36 -28.91 6.39
CA SER A 205 13.58 -27.61 5.73
C SER A 205 14.34 -26.60 6.59
N CYS A 206 14.85 -27.03 7.75
CA CYS A 206 15.42 -26.17 8.79
C CYS A 206 16.96 -26.03 8.71
N ILE A 207 17.54 -26.23 7.52
CA ILE A 207 18.99 -26.15 7.27
C ILE A 207 19.34 -24.79 6.66
#